data_AF-A0A1H4WBS9-F1
#
_entry.id   AF-A0A1H4WBS9-F1
#
_cell.length_a   1.000
_cell.length_b   1.000
_cell.length_c   1.000
_cell.angle_alpha   90.00
_cell.angle_beta   90.00
_cell.angle_gamma   90.00
#
_symmetry.space_group_name_H-M   'P 1'
#
loop_
_entity.id
_entity.type
_entity.pdbx_description
1 polymer ?
#
loop_
_entity_poly.entity_id
_entity_poly.type
_entity_poly.pdbx_seq_one_letter_code
_entity_poly.pdbx_strand_id
1 'polypeptide(L)'
;MEQARKGGGGISDGLLLSLFALLLGLTVLVWTATGLAGLFAHGAWPQGVAFAGTPSALRALATAPTDLPAAWPTTPPDQLSGYGLFWGLVIGEAMILMVLAVFVLGTLARWRAVRANRKTGTYEGTPVRKDAEVRKDAEVRHSPAAQEVPPAPPAPRRPREERPPEPTPPPTPAPTPAPAAVEAPPATAATAFVPIATPRTVYGPPETRRPAAVQAILDAEGPVLVVTSDPAVWSSTKDARGKLGPVLVHDPGHLCDTPARLHWSPSERCEDPAVAQERAIALLAPVRPHSRLDAATADTAETLLRCWLHAAAVDGRPFRQVHRWAQGAGAHEPVRILRSHPKAASGLAGLLESALTAHPESRRLAQELTARALGALSSIHIREACVPNRTDSLALASFLAEGGTLYVVGEAIEDPRTHPGAMPLLTALAASVVEHGRRMAARSSDGRLDPPLTLVLDDVAAVAPLPQLPDLLATGHTHGLPTLALMRSEEQARSRWPVLGNRSAGAERVGTTERHP
;
A
#
# COMPACT_ATOMS: atom_id res chain seq x y z
N MET A 1 1.96 71.51 3.24
CA MET A 1 1.92 71.34 1.78
C MET A 1 2.62 70.03 1.48
N GLU A 2 1.99 68.86 1.58
CA GLU A 2 0.84 68.42 0.78
C GLU A 2 1.19 68.58 -0.71
N GLN A 3 1.49 67.51 -1.44
CA GLN A 3 0.46 66.75 -2.12
C GLN A 3 0.89 65.31 -2.48
N ALA A 4 -0.03 64.39 -2.21
CA ALA A 4 -0.16 63.11 -2.87
C ALA A 4 -0.59 63.28 -4.35
N ARG A 5 -0.07 62.43 -5.24
CA ARG A 5 -0.75 62.01 -6.49
C ARG A 5 -0.60 60.49 -6.59
N LYS A 6 -1.59 59.73 -6.11
CA LYS A 6 -2.76 59.20 -6.86
C LYS A 6 -2.36 58.30 -8.02
N GLY A 7 -2.63 57.01 -7.85
CA GLY A 7 -2.45 55.96 -8.85
C GLY A 7 -3.41 56.09 -10.03
N GLY A 8 -2.93 55.64 -11.18
CA GLY A 8 -3.75 55.25 -12.33
C GLY A 8 -3.69 53.74 -12.47
N GLY A 9 -4.76 53.06 -12.08
CA GLY A 9 -4.94 51.64 -12.36
C GLY A 9 -5.31 51.48 -13.84
N GLY A 10 -4.34 51.12 -14.67
CA GLY A 10 -4.60 50.64 -16.02
C GLY A 10 -5.20 49.24 -15.96
N ILE A 11 -6.27 48.99 -16.73
CA ILE A 11 -6.82 47.66 -16.93
C ILE A 11 -5.71 46.81 -17.55
N SER A 12 -5.32 45.70 -16.92
CA SER A 12 -4.25 44.85 -17.45
C SER A 12 -4.61 44.30 -18.82
N ASP A 13 -3.72 44.41 -19.80
CA ASP A 13 -3.91 43.86 -21.16
C ASP A 13 -4.29 42.38 -21.15
N GLY A 14 -3.81 41.61 -20.16
CA GLY A 14 -4.19 40.21 -19.97
C GLY A 14 -5.67 40.01 -19.62
N LEU A 15 -6.29 40.96 -18.91
CA LEU A 15 -7.71 40.92 -18.58
C LEU A 15 -8.57 41.26 -19.80
N LEU A 16 -8.11 42.21 -20.63
CA LEU A 16 -8.76 42.51 -21.90
C LEU A 16 -8.70 41.32 -22.87
N LEU A 17 -7.52 40.70 -23.04
CA LEU A 17 -7.36 39.53 -23.90
C LEU A 17 -8.17 38.32 -23.42
N SER A 18 -8.23 38.09 -22.10
CA SER A 18 -9.03 37.01 -21.53
C SER A 18 -10.54 37.26 -21.72
N LEU A 19 -10.98 38.50 -21.60
CA LEU A 19 -12.36 38.90 -21.84
C LEU A 19 -12.74 38.72 -23.32
N PHE A 20 -11.89 39.14 -24.26
CA PHE A 20 -12.12 38.93 -25.69
C PHE A 20 -12.17 37.43 -26.05
N ALA A 21 -11.27 36.62 -25.50
CA ALA A 21 -11.27 35.18 -25.71
C ALA A 21 -12.52 34.50 -25.15
N LEU A 22 -12.99 34.93 -23.97
CA LEU A 22 -14.22 34.44 -23.37
C LEU A 22 -15.45 34.77 -24.23
N LEU A 23 -15.55 36.02 -24.69
CA LEU A 23 -16.66 36.45 -25.55
C LEU A 23 -16.67 35.71 -26.88
N LEU A 24 -15.50 35.53 -27.50
CA LEU A 24 -15.38 34.75 -28.74
C LEU A 24 -15.76 33.28 -28.52
N GLY A 25 -15.28 32.67 -27.43
CA GLY A 25 -15.61 31.29 -27.08
C GLY A 25 -17.11 31.10 -26.84
N LEU A 26 -17.75 32.04 -26.15
CA LEU A 26 -19.19 32.04 -25.91
C LEU A 26 -19.99 32.19 -27.22
N THR A 27 -19.54 33.04 -28.15
CA THR A 27 -20.19 33.15 -29.47
C THR A 27 -20.11 31.88 -30.30
N VAL A 28 -18.95 31.21 -30.30
CA VAL A 28 -18.78 29.94 -31.02
C VAL A 28 -19.66 28.87 -30.41
N LEU A 29 -19.69 28.77 -29.07
CA LEU A 29 -20.46 27.78 -28.34
C LEU A 29 -21.97 27.94 -28.54
N VAL A 30 -22.49 29.17 -28.53
CA VAL A 30 -23.92 29.41 -28.80
C VAL A 30 -24.27 29.12 -30.27
N TRP A 31 -23.37 29.42 -31.20
CA TRP A 31 -23.57 29.08 -32.61
C TRP A 31 -23.61 27.56 -32.85
N THR A 32 -22.62 26.83 -32.33
CA THR A 32 -22.52 25.37 -32.46
C THR A 32 -23.70 24.67 -31.80
N ALA A 33 -24.06 25.07 -30.58
CA ALA A 33 -25.20 24.49 -29.89
C ALA A 33 -26.53 24.76 -30.61
N THR A 34 -26.73 25.94 -31.20
CA THR A 34 -27.95 26.23 -31.99
C THR A 34 -28.03 25.32 -33.23
N GLY A 35 -26.92 25.18 -33.96
CA GLY A 35 -26.87 24.36 -35.16
C GLY A 35 -27.01 22.86 -34.88
N LEU A 36 -26.34 22.36 -33.85
CA LEU A 36 -26.44 20.98 -33.39
C LEU A 36 -27.84 20.66 -32.86
N ALA A 37 -28.47 21.58 -32.13
CA ALA A 37 -29.82 21.36 -31.62
C ALA A 37 -30.85 21.27 -32.75
N GLY A 38 -30.73 22.12 -33.77
CA GLY A 38 -31.54 22.01 -34.99
C GLY A 38 -31.30 20.71 -35.76
N LEU A 39 -30.03 20.29 -35.89
CA LEU A 39 -29.65 19.03 -36.53
C LEU A 39 -30.24 17.81 -35.79
N PHE A 40 -30.20 17.79 -34.46
CA PHE A 40 -30.73 16.68 -33.66
C PHE A 40 -32.27 16.68 -33.61
N ALA A 41 -32.91 17.84 -33.65
CA ALA A 41 -34.37 17.94 -33.59
C ALA A 41 -35.05 17.67 -34.94
N HIS A 42 -34.45 18.13 -36.04
CA HIS A 42 -35.09 18.14 -37.37
C HIS A 42 -34.27 17.44 -38.46
N GLY A 43 -33.12 16.86 -38.13
CA GLY A 43 -32.30 16.07 -39.05
C GLY A 43 -31.52 16.89 -40.09
N ALA A 44 -31.59 18.22 -40.03
CA ALA A 44 -30.89 19.13 -40.94
C ALA A 44 -30.36 20.36 -40.18
N TRP A 45 -29.29 20.97 -40.70
CA TRP A 45 -28.77 22.21 -40.14
C TRP A 45 -29.73 23.38 -40.45
N PRO A 46 -30.15 24.19 -39.46
CA PRO A 46 -31.13 25.27 -39.69
C PRO A 46 -30.63 26.33 -40.67
N GLN A 47 -31.51 26.75 -41.59
CA GLN A 47 -31.20 27.82 -42.54
C GLN A 47 -31.36 29.18 -41.86
N GLY A 48 -30.32 30.02 -41.88
CA GLY A 48 -30.36 31.37 -41.30
C GLY A 48 -29.60 31.56 -39.98
N VAL A 49 -29.01 30.48 -39.44
CA VAL A 49 -28.09 30.54 -38.27
C VAL A 49 -26.69 30.97 -38.73
N ALA A 50 -26.54 32.27 -38.99
CA ALA A 50 -25.27 32.86 -39.38
C ALA A 50 -24.38 33.13 -38.17
N PHE A 51 -23.09 32.79 -38.27
CA PHE A 51 -22.11 33.08 -37.22
C PHE A 51 -22.11 34.57 -36.82
N ALA A 52 -22.26 35.47 -37.80
CA ALA A 52 -22.33 36.92 -37.57
C ALA A 52 -23.55 37.38 -36.74
N GLY A 53 -24.61 36.57 -36.65
CA GLY A 53 -25.83 36.86 -35.88
C GLY A 53 -25.78 36.42 -34.42
N THR A 54 -24.73 35.70 -33.98
CA THR A 54 -24.64 35.21 -32.61
C THR A 54 -24.56 36.28 -31.52
N PRO A 55 -23.91 37.44 -31.69
CA PRO A 55 -23.88 38.44 -30.64
C PRO A 55 -25.27 39.02 -30.30
N SER A 56 -26.14 39.20 -31.31
CA SER A 56 -27.54 39.59 -31.11
C SER A 56 -28.37 38.48 -30.49
N ALA A 57 -28.15 37.23 -30.91
CA ALA A 57 -28.82 36.05 -30.33
C ALA A 57 -28.47 35.87 -28.85
N LEU A 58 -27.19 36.04 -28.48
CA LEU A 58 -26.72 35.96 -27.11
C LEU A 58 -27.38 37.03 -26.23
N ARG A 59 -27.53 38.25 -26.75
CA ARG A 59 -28.24 39.34 -26.05
C ARG A 59 -29.71 39.03 -25.84
N ALA A 60 -30.39 38.48 -26.85
CA ALA A 60 -31.80 38.10 -26.77
C ALA A 60 -32.02 36.95 -25.76
N LEU A 61 -31.17 35.92 -25.80
CA LEU A 61 -31.21 34.78 -24.86
C LEU A 61 -30.90 35.19 -23.41
N ALA A 62 -30.08 36.23 -23.20
CA ALA A 62 -29.83 36.77 -21.87
C ALA A 62 -31.09 37.44 -21.26
N THR A 63 -31.97 38.00 -22.10
CA THR A 63 -33.23 38.62 -21.67
C THR A 63 -34.43 37.69 -21.67
N ALA A 64 -34.43 36.67 -22.55
CA ALA A 64 -35.51 35.71 -22.73
C ALA A 64 -34.92 34.30 -23.01
N PRO A 65 -34.47 33.57 -21.97
CA PRO A 65 -33.69 32.34 -22.14
C PRO A 65 -34.47 31.15 -22.74
N THR A 66 -35.80 31.23 -22.76
CA THR A 66 -36.67 30.17 -23.29
C THR A 66 -37.14 30.43 -24.72
N ASP A 67 -36.87 31.63 -25.28
CA ASP A 67 -37.39 32.07 -26.58
C ASP A 67 -36.29 32.03 -27.66
N LEU A 68 -36.06 30.83 -28.21
CA LEU A 68 -35.11 30.62 -29.30
C LEU A 68 -35.49 31.33 -30.61
N PRO A 69 -36.77 31.37 -31.03
CA PRO A 69 -37.19 32.13 -32.22
C PRO A 69 -36.88 33.63 -32.13
N ALA A 70 -37.02 34.24 -30.94
CA ALA A 70 -36.62 35.64 -30.74
C ALA A 70 -35.11 35.86 -30.87
N ALA A 71 -34.29 34.84 -30.60
CA ALA A 71 -32.83 34.90 -30.73
C ALA A 71 -32.36 34.80 -32.19
N TRP A 72 -33.12 34.13 -33.05
CA TRP A 72 -32.79 33.89 -34.46
C TRP A 72 -33.96 34.27 -35.39
N PRO A 73 -34.29 35.58 -35.51
CA PRO A 73 -35.48 36.05 -36.21
C PRO A 73 -35.49 35.76 -37.72
N THR A 74 -34.32 35.49 -38.31
CA THR A 74 -34.17 35.14 -39.73
C THR A 74 -34.29 33.64 -40.01
N THR A 75 -34.45 32.81 -38.98
CA THR A 75 -34.59 31.35 -39.09
C THR A 75 -36.06 30.96 -38.89
N PRO A 76 -36.64 30.12 -39.77
CA PRO A 76 -38.01 29.63 -39.60
C PRO A 76 -38.21 28.95 -38.23
N PRO A 77 -39.27 29.29 -37.46
CA PRO A 77 -39.46 28.76 -36.09
C PRO A 77 -39.62 27.24 -36.02
N ASP A 78 -40.08 26.62 -37.10
CA ASP A 78 -40.25 25.18 -37.28
C ASP A 78 -38.93 24.40 -37.42
N GLN A 79 -37.81 25.10 -37.60
CA GLN A 79 -36.47 24.50 -37.71
C GLN A 79 -35.66 24.59 -36.41
N LEU A 80 -36.16 25.32 -35.41
CA LEU A 80 -35.48 25.55 -34.14
C LEU A 80 -35.91 24.51 -33.10
N SER A 81 -34.94 23.90 -32.42
CA SER A 81 -35.21 22.92 -31.36
C SER A 81 -35.92 23.54 -30.15
N GLY A 82 -36.57 22.71 -29.34
CA GLY A 82 -37.02 23.15 -28.01
C GLY A 82 -35.86 23.63 -27.12
N TYR A 83 -36.13 24.64 -26.28
CA TYR A 83 -35.12 25.31 -25.44
C TYR A 83 -34.30 24.35 -24.56
N GLY A 84 -34.90 23.24 -24.09
CA GLY A 84 -34.22 22.26 -23.25
C GLY A 84 -33.08 21.53 -23.95
N LEU A 85 -33.23 21.19 -25.23
CA LEU A 85 -32.18 20.51 -26.02
C LEU A 85 -31.02 21.47 -26.31
N PHE A 86 -31.34 22.72 -26.66
CA PHE A 86 -30.36 23.78 -26.86
C PHE A 86 -29.51 24.02 -25.60
N TRP A 87 -30.14 24.25 -24.44
CA TRP A 87 -29.40 24.47 -23.20
C TRP A 87 -28.61 23.24 -22.74
N GLY A 88 -29.13 22.03 -22.99
CA GLY A 88 -28.39 20.80 -22.74
C GLY A 88 -27.08 20.71 -23.53
N LEU A 89 -27.10 21.09 -24.82
CA LEU A 89 -25.92 21.12 -25.67
C LEU A 89 -24.95 22.25 -25.29
N VAL A 90 -25.45 23.45 -24.98
CA VAL A 90 -24.64 24.57 -24.47
C VAL A 90 -23.87 24.16 -23.20
N ILE A 91 -24.55 23.55 -22.22
CA ILE A 91 -23.92 23.11 -20.97
C ILE A 91 -22.95 21.95 -21.22
N GLY A 92 -23.32 20.99 -22.07
CA GLY A 92 -22.47 19.86 -22.45
C GLY A 92 -21.17 20.30 -23.12
N GLU A 93 -21.25 21.19 -24.11
CA GLU A 93 -20.08 21.75 -24.80
C GLU A 93 -19.20 22.56 -23.84
N ALA A 94 -19.80 23.36 -22.95
CA ALA A 94 -19.05 24.13 -21.95
C ALA A 94 -18.29 23.22 -20.98
N MET A 95 -18.90 22.12 -20.53
CA MET A 95 -18.26 21.14 -19.66
C MET A 95 -17.08 20.45 -20.36
N ILE A 96 -17.23 20.07 -21.63
CA ILE A 96 -16.15 19.45 -22.43
C ILE A 96 -14.99 20.43 -22.59
N LEU A 97 -15.25 21.68 -22.96
CA LEU A 97 -14.21 22.70 -23.12
C LEU A 97 -13.49 23.00 -21.79
N MET A 98 -14.21 23.02 -20.67
CA MET A 98 -13.62 23.19 -19.35
C MET A 98 -12.67 22.04 -19.00
N VAL A 99 -13.09 20.79 -19.23
CA VAL A 99 -12.24 19.61 -19.00
C VAL A 99 -11.00 19.64 -19.89
N LEU A 100 -11.15 19.99 -21.17
CA LEU A 100 -10.04 20.12 -22.11
C LEU A 100 -9.06 21.22 -21.67
N ALA A 101 -9.56 22.38 -21.21
CA ALA A 101 -8.73 23.47 -20.73
C ALA A 101 -7.91 23.07 -19.50
N VAL A 102 -8.50 22.38 -18.53
CA VAL A 102 -7.80 21.85 -17.34
C VAL A 102 -6.73 20.82 -17.75
N PHE A 103 -7.04 19.94 -18.70
CA PHE A 103 -6.10 18.95 -19.21
C PHE A 103 -4.90 19.59 -19.93
N VAL A 104 -5.15 20.57 -20.81
CA VAL A 104 -4.10 21.31 -21.53
C VAL A 104 -3.23 22.12 -20.56
N LEU A 105 -3.84 22.78 -19.57
CA LEU A 105 -3.08 23.52 -18.57
C LEU A 105 -2.21 22.59 -17.71
N GLY A 106 -2.75 21.44 -17.31
CA GLY A 106 -2.03 20.42 -16.55
C GLY A 106 -0.91 19.73 -17.34
N THR A 107 -1.05 19.56 -18.65
CA THR A 107 0.01 19.00 -19.51
C THR A 107 1.10 20.03 -19.83
N LEU A 108 0.74 21.28 -20.08
CA LEU A 108 1.71 22.37 -20.29
C LEU A 108 2.51 22.71 -19.04
N ALA A 109 1.89 22.68 -17.85
CA ALA A 109 2.58 22.84 -16.57
C ALA A 109 3.62 21.72 -16.34
N ARG A 110 3.24 20.47 -16.61
CA ARG A 110 4.15 19.31 -16.57
C ARG A 110 5.30 19.44 -17.57
N TRP A 111 5.02 19.87 -18.80
CA TRP A 111 6.04 20.04 -19.84
C TRP A 111 7.02 21.17 -19.54
N ARG A 112 6.54 22.31 -19.01
CA ARG A 112 7.39 23.43 -18.59
C ARG A 112 8.26 23.08 -17.39
N ALA A 113 7.76 22.30 -16.42
CA ALA A 113 8.54 21.82 -15.28
C ALA A 113 9.70 20.91 -15.70
N VAL A 114 9.44 19.98 -16.65
CA VAL A 114 10.48 19.10 -17.20
C VAL A 114 11.52 19.89 -18.00
N ARG A 115 11.12 20.93 -18.72
CA ARG A 115 12.03 21.75 -19.56
C ARG A 115 12.87 22.74 -18.75
N ALA A 116 12.36 23.23 -17.62
CA ALA A 116 13.12 24.06 -16.67
C ALA A 116 14.27 23.27 -16.02
N ASN A 117 14.02 22.01 -15.65
CA ASN A 117 15.03 21.11 -15.08
C ASN A 117 16.12 20.68 -16.07
N ARG A 118 15.90 20.87 -17.39
CA ARG A 118 16.91 20.58 -18.42
C ARG A 118 17.86 21.76 -18.70
N LYS A 119 17.56 22.96 -18.20
CA LYS A 119 18.36 24.18 -18.43
C LYS A 119 19.25 24.58 -17.25
N THR A 120 19.07 23.97 -16.08
CA THR A 120 19.88 24.22 -14.87
C THR A 120 21.05 23.25 -14.68
N GLY A 121 21.22 22.29 -15.59
CA GLY A 121 22.32 21.32 -15.58
C GLY A 121 23.52 21.74 -16.43
N THR A 122 24.03 22.97 -16.31
CA THR A 122 25.39 23.29 -16.77
C THR A 122 25.94 24.54 -16.06
N TYR A 123 27.18 24.40 -15.57
CA TYR A 123 28.12 25.35 -14.97
C TYR A 123 28.34 25.33 -13.45
N GLU A 124 29.63 25.12 -13.15
CA GLU A 124 30.34 24.92 -11.89
C GLU A 124 30.36 26.13 -10.94
N GLY A 125 30.79 25.86 -9.70
CA GLY A 125 31.78 26.73 -9.05
C GLY A 125 31.32 27.36 -7.73
N THR A 126 31.75 26.79 -6.61
CA THR A 126 31.82 27.50 -5.31
C THR A 126 32.89 28.61 -5.40
N PRO A 127 32.71 29.75 -4.71
CA PRO A 127 33.45 29.88 -3.45
C PRO A 127 32.70 30.59 -2.31
N VAL A 128 33.23 30.33 -1.12
CA VAL A 128 32.95 30.86 0.21
C VAL A 128 32.83 32.39 0.26
N ARG A 129 31.91 32.91 1.10
CA ARG A 129 32.10 34.18 1.80
C ARG A 129 31.49 34.16 3.22
N LYS A 130 32.35 34.53 4.18
CA LYS A 130 32.08 34.86 5.58
C LYS A 130 31.18 36.09 5.69
N ASP A 131 30.36 36.13 6.73
CA ASP A 131 30.28 37.20 7.74
C ASP A 131 28.88 37.19 8.40
N ALA A 132 28.84 36.98 9.71
CA ALA A 132 27.98 37.71 10.64
C ALA A 132 28.28 37.23 12.07
N GLU A 133 29.07 38.05 12.76
CA GLU A 133 29.14 38.13 14.21
C GLU A 133 27.75 38.37 14.81
N VAL A 134 27.40 37.61 15.85
CA VAL A 134 26.79 38.20 17.05
C VAL A 134 27.48 37.59 18.25
N ARG A 135 28.15 38.47 19.00
CA ARG A 135 28.87 38.22 20.23
C ARG A 135 28.04 38.76 21.39
N LYS A 136 28.06 37.99 22.50
CA LYS A 136 27.79 38.37 23.90
C LYS A 136 26.31 38.49 24.32
N ASP A 137 25.85 37.91 25.44
CA ASP A 137 26.55 37.66 26.71
C ASP A 137 26.19 36.31 27.36
N ALA A 138 27.22 35.65 27.93
CA ALA A 138 27.10 34.60 28.93
C ALA A 138 28.28 34.70 29.89
N GLU A 139 28.02 35.12 31.12
CA GLU A 139 28.82 34.87 32.33
C GLU A 139 27.91 35.28 33.52
N VAL A 140 27.73 34.61 34.65
CA VAL A 140 28.15 33.34 35.26
C VAL A 140 27.37 33.23 36.60
N ARG A 141 27.41 32.04 37.25
CA ARG A 141 27.14 31.79 38.69
C ARG A 141 25.68 31.73 39.15
N HIS A 142 25.16 30.52 39.37
CA HIS A 142 25.18 29.87 40.70
C HIS A 142 24.35 28.57 40.70
N SER A 143 25.01 27.47 41.09
CA SER A 143 24.45 26.36 41.87
C SER A 143 25.46 26.17 43.01
N PRO A 144 25.09 25.67 44.22
CA PRO A 144 24.11 24.60 44.42
C PRO A 144 23.19 24.76 45.64
N ALA A 145 22.06 24.04 45.66
CA ALA A 145 21.47 23.56 46.90
C ALA A 145 20.57 22.35 46.60
N ALA A 146 21.08 21.18 46.98
CA ALA A 146 20.34 19.94 47.06
C ALA A 146 19.33 20.03 48.23
N GLN A 147 18.11 19.54 48.00
CA GLN A 147 17.20 19.17 49.08
C GLN A 147 17.13 17.66 49.15
N GLU A 148 17.63 17.14 50.28
CA GLU A 148 17.55 15.77 50.74
C GLU A 148 16.09 15.34 50.94
N VAL A 149 15.77 14.13 50.48
CA VAL A 149 14.61 13.36 50.94
C VAL A 149 15.17 12.12 51.68
N PRO A 150 14.67 11.78 52.90
CA PRO A 150 15.29 10.75 53.74
C PRO A 150 15.02 9.32 53.24
N PRO A 151 15.95 8.37 53.42
CA PRO A 151 15.74 6.96 53.09
C PRO A 151 14.97 6.22 54.21
N ALA A 152 14.00 5.39 53.81
CA ALA A 152 13.33 4.45 54.69
C ALA A 152 14.16 3.15 54.89
N PRO A 153 14.04 2.46 56.04
CA PRO A 153 15.01 1.46 56.51
C PRO A 153 14.82 0.04 55.92
N PRO A 154 15.85 -0.83 55.99
CA PRO A 154 15.85 -2.14 55.36
C PRO A 154 15.14 -3.21 56.21
N ALA A 155 14.37 -4.09 55.55
CA ALA A 155 13.83 -5.30 56.18
C ALA A 155 14.90 -6.41 56.31
N PRO A 156 14.83 -7.29 57.33
CA PRO A 156 15.96 -8.13 57.75
C PRO A 156 16.12 -9.41 56.93
N ARG A 157 17.39 -9.77 56.73
CA ARG A 157 17.86 -11.07 56.19
C ARG A 157 17.47 -12.21 57.14
N ARG A 158 16.98 -13.32 56.59
CA ARG A 158 16.99 -14.64 57.25
C ARG A 158 18.12 -15.52 56.66
N PRO A 159 18.62 -16.50 57.43
CA PRO A 159 19.94 -17.08 57.22
C PRO A 159 20.00 -18.14 56.10
N ARG A 160 21.21 -18.27 55.57
CA ARG A 160 21.71 -19.33 54.70
C ARG A 160 21.77 -20.65 55.49
N GLU A 161 21.22 -21.71 54.93
CA GLU A 161 21.45 -23.09 55.37
C GLU A 161 21.99 -23.92 54.20
N GLU A 162 22.78 -24.92 54.56
CA GLU A 162 23.87 -25.54 53.81
C GLU A 162 23.42 -26.58 52.76
N ARG A 163 24.33 -26.85 51.82
CA ARG A 163 24.31 -27.99 50.87
C ARG A 163 25.42 -28.95 51.30
N PRO A 164 25.24 -30.30 51.40
CA PRO A 164 25.73 -31.27 50.38
C PRO A 164 25.01 -32.66 50.41
N PRO A 165 25.43 -33.71 49.65
CA PRO A 165 25.82 -33.80 48.24
C PRO A 165 25.01 -34.87 47.46
N GLU A 166 25.25 -34.89 46.15
CA GLU A 166 24.82 -35.88 45.15
C GLU A 166 25.59 -37.22 45.29
N PRO A 167 24.94 -38.39 45.12
CA PRO A 167 25.64 -39.66 44.89
C PRO A 167 25.59 -40.12 43.42
N THR A 168 26.75 -40.57 42.98
CA THR A 168 27.19 -41.17 41.71
C THR A 168 26.43 -42.46 41.31
N PRO A 169 26.31 -42.79 40.00
CA PRO A 169 25.72 -44.06 39.55
C PRO A 169 26.72 -45.24 39.58
N PRO A 170 26.26 -46.50 39.79
CA PRO A 170 27.06 -47.71 39.59
C PRO A 170 26.91 -48.30 38.16
N PRO A 171 27.78 -49.25 37.75
CA PRO A 171 28.14 -49.47 36.34
C PRO A 171 27.33 -50.55 35.60
N THR A 172 27.34 -50.43 34.27
CA THR A 172 26.85 -51.38 33.26
C THR A 172 27.56 -52.74 33.30
N PRO A 173 26.84 -53.88 33.18
CA PRO A 173 27.39 -55.14 32.67
C PRO A 173 27.10 -55.33 31.17
N ALA A 174 28.09 -55.91 30.48
CA ALA A 174 28.08 -56.31 29.08
C ALA A 174 27.16 -57.54 28.78
N PRO A 175 26.88 -57.88 27.51
CA PRO A 175 25.73 -58.68 27.08
C PRO A 175 26.03 -60.17 26.91
N THR A 176 25.00 -61.03 26.98
CA THR A 176 24.99 -62.39 26.38
C THR A 176 23.53 -62.88 26.19
N PRO A 177 23.27 -63.93 25.39
CA PRO A 177 22.71 -63.89 24.04
C PRO A 177 21.20 -64.24 23.97
N ALA A 178 20.61 -64.04 22.78
CA ALA A 178 19.21 -64.30 22.43
C ALA A 178 18.71 -65.73 22.72
N PRO A 179 17.38 -65.91 22.75
CA PRO A 179 16.80 -66.93 21.87
C PRO A 179 15.63 -66.44 21.01
N ALA A 180 15.34 -67.27 20.01
CA ALA A 180 14.65 -67.04 18.75
C ALA A 180 13.13 -66.80 18.78
N ALA A 181 12.69 -66.21 17.65
CA ALA A 181 11.50 -66.51 16.86
C ALA A 181 10.15 -65.95 17.31
N VAL A 182 9.56 -65.09 16.48
CA VAL A 182 8.48 -65.46 15.53
C VAL A 182 8.57 -64.54 14.31
N GLU A 183 8.72 -65.13 13.12
CA GLU A 183 8.51 -64.46 11.83
C GLU A 183 7.02 -64.12 11.65
N ALA A 184 6.73 -62.86 11.37
CA ALA A 184 5.44 -62.40 10.86
C ALA A 184 5.66 -61.74 9.48
N PRO A 185 4.73 -61.89 8.53
CA PRO A 185 4.96 -61.74 7.08
C PRO A 185 5.27 -60.29 6.68
N PRO A 186 5.88 -60.06 5.50
CA PRO A 186 6.33 -58.73 5.11
C PRO A 186 5.13 -57.81 4.96
N ALA A 187 4.98 -56.87 5.90
CA ALA A 187 4.18 -55.68 5.66
C ALA A 187 4.88 -54.93 4.52
N THR A 188 4.20 -54.91 3.38
CA THR A 188 4.50 -54.09 2.22
C THR A 188 5.08 -52.77 2.69
N ALA A 189 6.30 -52.45 2.25
CA ALA A 189 6.93 -51.17 2.49
C ALA A 189 5.89 -50.08 2.20
N ALA A 190 5.33 -49.49 3.24
CA ALA A 190 4.61 -48.25 3.14
C ALA A 190 5.65 -47.29 2.61
N THR A 191 5.52 -46.99 1.32
CA THR A 191 6.23 -45.94 0.61
C THR A 191 6.33 -44.77 1.58
N ALA A 192 7.55 -44.50 2.05
CA ALA A 192 7.84 -43.26 2.73
C ALA A 192 7.29 -42.16 1.83
N PHE A 193 6.27 -41.46 2.31
CA PHE A 193 5.67 -40.35 1.58
C PHE A 193 6.78 -39.31 1.48
N VAL A 194 7.45 -39.26 0.34
CA VAL A 194 8.34 -38.15 -0.01
C VAL A 194 7.39 -36.98 -0.26
N PRO A 195 7.34 -35.94 0.59
CA PRO A 195 6.56 -34.77 0.24
C PRO A 195 7.19 -34.21 -1.02
N ILE A 196 6.32 -33.94 -1.99
CA ILE A 196 6.65 -33.57 -3.36
C ILE A 196 7.85 -32.62 -3.36
N ALA A 197 8.92 -33.02 -4.08
CA ALA A 197 9.98 -32.12 -4.52
C ALA A 197 9.41 -31.17 -5.59
N THR A 198 8.39 -30.40 -5.24
CA THR A 198 7.74 -29.46 -6.14
C THR A 198 8.64 -28.26 -6.29
N PRO A 199 8.73 -27.67 -7.50
CA PRO A 199 9.38 -26.38 -7.64
C PRO A 199 8.68 -25.39 -6.69
N ARG A 200 9.43 -24.87 -5.71
CA ARG A 200 8.97 -23.83 -4.77
C ARG A 200 8.55 -22.54 -5.50
N THR A 201 8.89 -22.44 -6.78
CA THR A 201 8.57 -21.33 -7.65
C THR A 201 8.16 -21.83 -9.03
N VAL A 202 6.98 -21.41 -9.51
CA VAL A 202 6.50 -21.70 -10.87
C VAL A 202 6.28 -20.38 -11.60
N TYR A 203 6.80 -20.29 -12.81
CA TYR A 203 6.58 -19.16 -13.69
C TYR A 203 5.63 -19.56 -14.81
N GLY A 204 4.68 -18.69 -15.12
CA GLY A 204 3.80 -18.91 -16.26
C GLY A 204 2.57 -18.02 -16.28
N PRO A 205 1.81 -18.11 -17.38
CA PRO A 205 0.55 -17.39 -17.52
C PRO A 205 -0.53 -18.03 -16.60
N PRO A 206 -1.69 -17.37 -16.41
CA PRO A 206 -2.74 -17.85 -15.50
C PRO A 206 -3.19 -19.30 -15.74
N GLU A 207 -3.14 -19.79 -16.97
CA GLU A 207 -3.52 -21.15 -17.37
C GLU A 207 -2.59 -22.21 -16.76
N THR A 208 -1.34 -21.84 -16.47
CA THR A 208 -0.37 -22.72 -15.78
C THR A 208 -0.46 -22.55 -14.26
N ARG A 209 -0.61 -21.31 -13.79
CA ARG A 209 -0.60 -21.00 -12.35
C ARG A 209 -1.87 -21.44 -11.63
N ARG A 210 -3.05 -21.18 -12.20
CA ARG A 210 -4.34 -21.47 -11.54
C ARG A 210 -4.48 -22.96 -11.17
N PRO A 211 -4.25 -23.94 -12.07
CA PRO A 211 -4.35 -25.34 -11.70
C PRO A 211 -3.34 -25.74 -10.60
N ALA A 212 -2.11 -25.21 -10.66
CA ALA A 212 -1.10 -25.45 -9.63
C ALA A 212 -1.51 -24.87 -8.26
N ALA A 213 -2.07 -23.65 -8.23
CA ALA A 213 -2.59 -23.03 -7.02
C ALA A 213 -3.74 -23.86 -6.42
N VAL A 214 -4.74 -24.20 -7.24
CA VAL A 214 -5.90 -25.00 -6.81
C VAL A 214 -5.47 -26.34 -6.25
N GLN A 215 -4.59 -27.06 -6.96
CA GLN A 215 -4.08 -28.35 -6.50
C GLN A 215 -3.36 -28.23 -5.16
N ALA A 216 -2.46 -27.26 -5.02
CA ALA A 216 -1.72 -27.04 -3.77
C ALA A 216 -2.63 -26.66 -2.57
N ILE A 217 -3.73 -25.95 -2.81
CA ILE A 217 -4.72 -25.61 -1.77
C ILE A 217 -5.50 -26.86 -1.33
N LEU A 218 -5.89 -27.70 -2.28
CA LEU A 218 -6.66 -28.92 -2.00
C LEU A 218 -5.80 -30.00 -1.32
N ASP A 219 -4.53 -30.09 -1.69
CA ASP A 219 -3.57 -31.04 -1.11
C ASP A 219 -3.05 -30.63 0.27
N ALA A 220 -3.29 -29.39 0.70
CA ALA A 220 -2.79 -28.91 1.98
C ALA A 220 -3.49 -29.59 3.16
N GLU A 221 -2.73 -30.31 3.98
CA GLU A 221 -3.23 -31.02 5.17
C GLU A 221 -3.64 -30.06 6.31
N GLY A 222 -2.93 -28.94 6.43
CA GLY A 222 -3.08 -27.97 7.50
C GLY A 222 -3.74 -26.65 7.10
N PRO A 223 -3.54 -25.58 7.88
CA PRO A 223 -4.02 -24.26 7.51
C PRO A 223 -3.33 -23.72 6.26
N VAL A 224 -4.01 -22.83 5.53
CA VAL A 224 -3.52 -22.29 4.26
C VAL A 224 -3.63 -20.77 4.22
N LEU A 225 -2.55 -20.10 3.78
CA LEU A 225 -2.59 -18.72 3.33
C LEU A 225 -2.54 -18.69 1.80
N VAL A 226 -3.57 -18.14 1.19
CA VAL A 226 -3.67 -17.96 -0.26
C VAL A 226 -3.55 -16.47 -0.57
N VAL A 227 -2.59 -16.09 -1.39
CA VAL A 227 -2.57 -14.78 -2.08
C VAL A 227 -2.94 -15.04 -3.52
N THR A 228 -3.87 -14.31 -4.11
CA THR A 228 -4.22 -14.50 -5.52
C THR A 228 -4.86 -13.25 -6.13
N SER A 229 -4.64 -13.08 -7.44
CA SER A 229 -5.38 -12.10 -8.26
C SER A 229 -6.64 -12.68 -8.90
N ASP A 230 -6.91 -13.97 -8.68
CA ASP A 230 -7.89 -14.73 -9.44
C ASP A 230 -9.02 -15.21 -8.52
N PRO A 231 -10.20 -14.56 -8.57
CA PRO A 231 -11.36 -14.98 -7.78
C PRO A 231 -11.80 -16.43 -8.04
N ALA A 232 -11.45 -17.00 -9.18
CA ALA A 232 -11.76 -18.40 -9.50
C ALA A 232 -10.99 -19.39 -8.60
N VAL A 233 -9.81 -19.02 -8.10
CA VAL A 233 -9.06 -19.84 -7.13
C VAL A 233 -9.86 -19.96 -5.84
N TRP A 234 -10.42 -18.85 -5.35
CA TRP A 234 -11.29 -18.86 -4.17
C TRP A 234 -12.57 -19.67 -4.41
N SER A 235 -13.32 -19.35 -5.48
CA SER A 235 -14.64 -19.96 -5.70
C SER A 235 -14.56 -21.48 -5.94
N SER A 236 -13.47 -21.97 -6.54
CA SER A 236 -13.26 -23.40 -6.79
C SER A 236 -12.78 -24.20 -5.56
N THR A 237 -12.18 -23.55 -4.56
CA THR A 237 -11.56 -24.25 -3.42
C THR A 237 -12.25 -24.00 -2.07
N LYS A 238 -13.04 -22.93 -1.93
CA LYS A 238 -13.68 -22.54 -0.65
C LYS A 238 -14.52 -23.66 -0.03
N ASP A 239 -15.27 -24.42 -0.82
CA ASP A 239 -16.21 -25.42 -0.29
C ASP A 239 -15.48 -26.69 0.16
N ALA A 240 -14.35 -27.02 -0.47
CA ALA A 240 -13.48 -28.10 -0.01
C ALA A 240 -12.77 -27.70 1.28
N ARG A 241 -12.18 -26.49 1.33
CA ARG A 241 -11.50 -25.97 2.51
C ARG A 241 -12.44 -25.75 3.70
N GLY A 242 -13.68 -25.34 3.45
CA GLY A 242 -14.71 -25.14 4.48
C GLY A 242 -15.10 -26.42 5.23
N LYS A 243 -14.76 -27.60 4.70
CA LYS A 243 -14.94 -28.89 5.40
C LYS A 243 -13.83 -29.16 6.42
N LEU A 244 -12.68 -28.49 6.29
CA LEU A 244 -11.49 -28.70 7.12
C LEU A 244 -11.36 -27.65 8.22
N GLY A 245 -11.80 -26.42 7.96
CA GLY A 245 -11.72 -25.32 8.93
C GLY A 245 -12.38 -24.04 8.42
N PRO A 246 -12.31 -22.94 9.18
CA PRO A 246 -12.89 -21.67 8.79
C PRO A 246 -12.26 -21.13 7.50
N VAL A 247 -13.08 -20.62 6.59
CA VAL A 247 -12.63 -19.96 5.35
C VAL A 247 -12.83 -18.46 5.47
N LEU A 248 -11.73 -17.74 5.57
CA LEU A 248 -11.68 -16.29 5.68
C LEU A 248 -11.28 -15.68 4.33
N VAL A 249 -11.89 -14.54 3.99
CA VAL A 249 -11.59 -13.83 2.73
C VAL A 249 -11.34 -12.37 3.04
N HIS A 250 -10.11 -11.90 2.89
CA HIS A 250 -9.80 -10.49 2.86
C HIS A 250 -9.69 -10.03 1.40
N ASP A 251 -10.72 -9.31 0.97
CA ASP A 251 -10.85 -8.81 -0.41
C ASP A 251 -11.39 -7.38 -0.38
N PRO A 252 -10.50 -6.40 -0.12
CA PRO A 252 -10.89 -5.00 -0.03
C PRO A 252 -11.29 -4.41 -1.39
N GLY A 253 -11.05 -5.10 -2.52
CA GLY A 253 -11.43 -4.69 -3.87
C GLY A 253 -12.76 -5.25 -4.36
N HIS A 254 -13.40 -6.11 -3.57
CA HIS A 254 -14.67 -6.78 -3.89
C HIS A 254 -14.64 -7.64 -5.16
N LEU A 255 -13.53 -8.35 -5.40
CA LEU A 255 -13.34 -9.22 -6.55
C LEU A 255 -14.05 -10.59 -6.44
N CYS A 256 -14.23 -11.11 -5.23
CA CYS A 256 -14.93 -12.37 -4.95
C CYS A 256 -16.44 -12.13 -4.79
N ASP A 257 -17.27 -13.07 -5.24
CA ASP A 257 -18.72 -13.03 -5.03
C ASP A 257 -19.10 -13.54 -3.62
N THR A 258 -18.83 -12.73 -2.60
CA THR A 258 -19.18 -13.03 -1.20
C THR A 258 -19.51 -11.76 -0.42
N PRO A 259 -20.57 -11.77 0.41
CA PRO A 259 -20.83 -10.69 1.36
C PRO A 259 -19.95 -10.79 2.62
N ALA A 260 -19.42 -11.98 2.93
CA ALA A 260 -18.60 -12.22 4.12
C ALA A 260 -17.13 -11.91 3.81
N ARG A 261 -16.69 -10.70 4.17
CA ARG A 261 -15.33 -10.20 3.99
C ARG A 261 -14.70 -9.88 5.35
N LEU A 262 -13.49 -10.39 5.55
CA LEU A 262 -12.70 -10.16 6.75
C LEU A 262 -12.23 -8.71 6.80
N HIS A 263 -12.62 -7.99 7.84
CA HIS A 263 -12.04 -6.70 8.18
C HIS A 263 -10.76 -6.91 8.97
N TRP A 264 -9.72 -6.17 8.63
CA TRP A 264 -8.43 -6.27 9.31
C TRP A 264 -7.82 -4.88 9.48
N SER A 265 -7.55 -4.51 10.73
CA SER A 265 -6.92 -3.22 11.02
C SER A 265 -5.39 -3.35 10.94
N PRO A 266 -4.69 -2.61 10.06
CA PRO A 266 -3.23 -2.73 9.98
C PRO A 266 -2.50 -2.24 11.25
N SER A 267 -3.14 -1.45 12.11
CA SER A 267 -2.61 -1.05 13.41
C SER A 267 -2.82 -2.11 14.51
N GLU A 268 -3.50 -3.22 14.23
CA GLU A 268 -3.69 -4.30 15.21
C GLU A 268 -2.33 -4.84 15.69
N ARG A 269 -2.17 -4.94 17.01
CA ARG A 269 -0.95 -5.39 17.72
C ARG A 269 0.28 -4.47 17.58
N CYS A 270 0.13 -3.29 16.97
CA CYS A 270 1.24 -2.32 16.84
C CYS A 270 1.55 -1.60 18.17
N GLU A 271 0.90 -1.95 19.27
CA GLU A 271 1.34 -1.59 20.62
C GLU A 271 2.72 -2.18 20.93
N ASP A 272 3.08 -3.30 20.29
CA ASP A 272 4.46 -3.79 20.25
C ASP A 272 5.24 -3.02 19.16
N PRO A 273 6.31 -2.28 19.52
CA PRO A 273 7.10 -1.52 18.55
C PRO A 273 7.76 -2.39 17.46
N ALA A 274 8.08 -3.66 17.75
CA ALA A 274 8.62 -4.57 16.75
C ALA A 274 7.57 -4.91 15.69
N VAL A 275 6.32 -5.18 16.12
CA VAL A 275 5.19 -5.41 15.21
C VAL A 275 4.90 -4.16 14.39
N ALA A 276 4.95 -2.97 14.99
CA ALA A 276 4.77 -1.71 14.26
C ALA A 276 5.84 -1.50 13.18
N GLN A 277 7.10 -1.90 13.45
CA GLN A 277 8.18 -1.84 12.48
C GLN A 277 7.98 -2.85 11.32
N GLU A 278 7.72 -4.11 11.63
CA GLU A 278 7.44 -5.15 10.62
C GLU A 278 6.26 -4.77 9.73
N ARG A 279 5.20 -4.22 10.35
CA ARG A 279 4.01 -3.72 9.64
C ARG A 279 4.36 -2.57 8.71
N ALA A 280 5.18 -1.61 9.15
CA ALA A 280 5.61 -0.50 8.32
C ALA A 280 6.44 -0.96 7.11
N ILE A 281 7.37 -1.91 7.33
CA ILE A 281 8.16 -2.53 6.26
C ILE A 281 7.24 -3.17 5.22
N ALA A 282 6.25 -3.96 5.66
CA ALA A 282 5.34 -4.66 4.75
C ALA A 282 4.38 -3.71 4.00
N LEU A 283 3.87 -2.66 4.66
CA LEU A 283 3.03 -1.64 4.01
C LEU A 283 3.82 -0.85 2.95
N LEU A 284 5.10 -0.55 3.19
CA LEU A 284 5.91 0.22 2.25
C LEU A 284 6.52 -0.64 1.13
N ALA A 285 6.62 -1.97 1.31
CA ALA A 285 7.30 -2.86 0.39
C ALA A 285 6.87 -2.71 -1.09
N PRO A 286 5.57 -2.57 -1.43
CA PRO A 286 5.15 -2.37 -2.82
C PRO A 286 5.69 -1.13 -3.51
N VAL A 287 5.84 -0.03 -2.75
CA VAL A 287 6.22 1.29 -3.27
C VAL A 287 7.69 1.63 -3.01
N ARG A 288 8.40 0.80 -2.22
CA ARG A 288 9.77 1.07 -1.78
C ARG A 288 10.70 1.20 -3.00
N PRO A 289 11.47 2.29 -3.13
CA PRO A 289 12.46 2.41 -4.19
C PRO A 289 13.60 1.40 -3.97
N HIS A 290 14.16 0.89 -5.06
CA HIS A 290 15.27 -0.09 -5.02
C HIS A 290 16.65 0.57 -5.21
N SER A 291 16.66 1.85 -5.63
CA SER A 291 17.90 2.61 -5.78
C SER A 291 18.52 2.87 -4.41
N ARG A 292 19.82 2.61 -4.27
CA ARG A 292 20.57 2.94 -3.05
C ARG A 292 20.57 4.43 -2.74
N LEU A 293 20.43 5.28 -3.77
CA LEU A 293 20.34 6.74 -3.60
C LEU A 293 19.07 7.15 -2.85
N ASP A 294 18.01 6.35 -2.94
CA ASP A 294 16.72 6.63 -2.30
C ASP A 294 16.54 5.89 -0.95
N ALA A 295 17.56 5.15 -0.49
CA ALA A 295 17.49 4.34 0.72
C ALA A 295 17.16 5.18 1.96
N ALA A 296 17.83 6.34 2.13
CA ALA A 296 17.58 7.23 3.26
C ALA A 296 16.13 7.75 3.30
N THR A 297 15.53 8.02 2.14
CA THR A 297 14.13 8.41 2.01
C THR A 297 13.21 7.27 2.44
N ALA A 298 13.48 6.04 1.99
CA ALA A 298 12.71 4.86 2.36
C ALA A 298 12.79 4.58 3.87
N ASP A 299 13.97 4.72 4.47
CA ASP A 299 14.20 4.50 5.90
C ASP A 299 13.50 5.57 6.76
N THR A 300 13.46 6.81 6.25
CA THR A 300 12.68 7.89 6.86
C THR A 300 11.18 7.60 6.79
N ALA A 301 10.67 7.12 5.65
CA ALA A 301 9.26 6.75 5.50
C ALA A 301 8.88 5.58 6.43
N GLU A 302 9.73 4.56 6.52
CA GLU A 302 9.57 3.44 7.46
C GLU A 302 9.52 3.94 8.91
N THR A 303 10.41 4.85 9.27
CA THR A 303 10.43 5.52 10.57
C THR A 303 9.15 6.29 10.87
N LEU A 304 8.67 7.10 9.93
CA LEU A 304 7.42 7.85 10.11
C LEU A 304 6.25 6.89 10.30
N LEU A 305 6.11 5.90 9.41
CA LEU A 305 4.99 4.97 9.42
C LEU A 305 4.96 4.09 10.67
N ARG A 306 6.10 3.54 11.11
CA ARG A 306 6.14 2.72 12.34
C ARG A 306 5.75 3.52 13.58
N CYS A 307 6.20 4.78 13.68
CA CYS A 307 5.87 5.64 14.80
C CYS A 307 4.38 6.01 14.80
N TRP A 308 3.80 6.27 13.63
CA TRP A 308 2.36 6.53 13.49
C TRP A 308 1.51 5.30 13.81
N LEU A 309 1.89 4.11 13.33
CA LEU A 309 1.22 2.85 13.67
C LEU A 309 1.22 2.60 15.17
N HIS A 310 2.38 2.74 15.81
CA HIS A 310 2.51 2.55 17.25
C HIS A 310 1.71 3.59 18.05
N ALA A 311 1.80 4.87 17.68
CA ALA A 311 1.01 5.94 18.30
C ALA A 311 -0.50 5.68 18.18
N ALA A 312 -0.96 5.23 17.01
CA ALA A 312 -2.37 4.90 16.80
C ALA A 312 -2.80 3.71 17.66
N ALA A 313 -2.00 2.66 17.73
CA ALA A 313 -2.33 1.46 18.51
C ALA A 313 -2.37 1.74 20.01
N VAL A 314 -1.36 2.40 20.58
CA VAL A 314 -1.31 2.65 22.04
C VAL A 314 -2.43 3.58 22.52
N ASP A 315 -2.84 4.55 21.71
CA ASP A 315 -3.91 5.52 22.03
C ASP A 315 -5.30 5.07 21.54
N GLY A 316 -5.41 3.88 20.94
CA GLY A 316 -6.68 3.34 20.43
C GLY A 316 -7.29 4.13 19.27
N ARG A 317 -6.46 4.79 18.45
CA ARG A 317 -6.91 5.54 17.26
C ARG A 317 -7.24 4.58 16.11
N PRO A 318 -8.29 4.87 15.32
CA PRO A 318 -8.58 4.07 14.13
C PRO A 318 -7.49 4.25 13.07
N PHE A 319 -7.26 3.22 12.25
CA PHE A 319 -6.19 3.22 11.24
C PHE A 319 -6.29 4.40 10.24
N ARG A 320 -7.50 4.91 9.95
CA ARG A 320 -7.70 6.12 9.14
C ARG A 320 -6.94 7.35 9.68
N GLN A 321 -6.64 7.40 10.97
CA GLN A 321 -5.85 8.47 11.58
C GLN A 321 -4.39 8.43 11.12
N VAL A 322 -3.81 7.24 10.93
CA VAL A 322 -2.46 7.06 10.38
C VAL A 322 -2.39 7.65 8.97
N HIS A 323 -3.41 7.40 8.14
CA HIS A 323 -3.51 8.00 6.81
C HIS A 323 -3.58 9.53 6.88
N ARG A 324 -4.36 10.09 7.81
CA ARG A 324 -4.43 11.55 8.02
C ARG A 324 -3.07 12.15 8.39
N TRP A 325 -2.32 11.51 9.29
CA TRP A 325 -0.97 11.96 9.64
C TRP A 325 0.00 11.84 8.46
N ALA A 326 -0.10 10.78 7.65
CA ALA A 326 0.71 10.60 6.44
C ALA A 326 0.48 11.70 5.39
N GLN A 327 -0.74 12.25 5.32
CA GLN A 327 -1.07 13.42 4.47
C GLN A 327 -0.58 14.76 5.06
N GLY A 328 0.15 14.75 6.18
CA GLY A 328 0.70 15.94 6.84
C GLY A 328 -0.25 16.65 7.79
N ALA A 329 -1.51 16.20 7.92
CA ALA A 329 -2.47 16.81 8.84
C ALA A 329 -2.21 16.33 10.28
N GLY A 330 -1.95 17.26 11.20
CA GLY A 330 -1.79 16.93 12.63
C GLY A 330 -0.46 16.24 12.97
N ALA A 331 0.62 16.50 12.23
CA ALA A 331 1.91 15.81 12.36
C ALA A 331 2.51 15.74 13.80
N HIS A 332 2.17 16.68 14.68
CA HIS A 332 2.65 16.72 16.08
C HIS A 332 1.76 15.96 17.07
N GLU A 333 0.54 15.59 16.68
CA GLU A 333 -0.36 14.77 17.50
C GLU A 333 0.27 13.41 17.88
N PRO A 334 0.82 12.61 16.94
CA PRO A 334 1.46 11.34 17.28
C PRO A 334 2.69 11.54 18.18
N VAL A 335 3.45 12.63 18.01
CA VAL A 335 4.57 12.97 18.91
C VAL A 335 4.07 13.14 20.34
N ARG A 336 2.99 13.92 20.54
CA ARG A 336 2.40 14.14 21.86
C ARG A 336 1.90 12.83 22.49
N ILE A 337 1.25 11.97 21.71
CA ILE A 337 0.81 10.64 22.16
C ILE A 337 2.02 9.84 22.65
N LEU A 338 3.07 9.73 21.84
CA LEU A 338 4.27 8.94 22.15
C LEU A 338 5.05 9.47 23.37
N ARG A 339 4.98 10.79 23.66
CA ARG A 339 5.63 11.38 24.85
C ARG A 339 4.86 11.14 26.15
N SER A 340 3.53 11.03 26.08
CA SER A 340 2.66 11.07 27.27
C SER A 340 2.02 9.73 27.61
N HIS A 341 1.87 8.83 26.64
CA HIS A 341 1.17 7.58 26.85
C HIS A 341 2.07 6.55 27.56
N PRO A 342 1.63 5.92 28.67
CA PRO A 342 2.47 5.04 29.48
C PRO A 342 2.92 3.75 28.77
N LYS A 343 2.17 3.31 27.75
CA LYS A 343 2.53 2.14 26.92
C LYS A 343 3.36 2.49 25.68
N ALA A 344 3.68 3.77 25.46
CA ALA A 344 4.51 4.16 24.32
C ALA A 344 5.96 3.68 24.53
N ALA A 345 6.55 3.09 23.49
CA ALA A 345 7.93 2.65 23.54
C ALA A 345 8.87 3.85 23.66
N SER A 346 9.82 3.74 24.59
CA SER A 346 10.80 4.80 24.86
C SER A 346 11.59 5.16 23.61
N GLY A 347 11.87 6.45 23.43
CA GLY A 347 12.65 6.97 22.31
C GLY A 347 11.89 7.16 20.99
N LEU A 348 10.72 6.54 20.78
CA LEU A 348 9.96 6.70 19.53
C LEU A 348 9.45 8.12 19.31
N ALA A 349 9.13 8.86 20.38
CA ALA A 349 8.77 10.27 20.28
C ALA A 349 9.90 11.12 19.68
N GLY A 350 11.11 11.03 20.25
CA GLY A 350 12.28 11.76 19.74
C GLY A 350 12.70 11.31 18.34
N LEU A 351 12.56 10.01 18.05
CA LEU A 351 12.82 9.46 16.73
C LEU A 351 11.84 9.99 15.67
N LEU A 352 10.54 10.08 16.01
CA LEU A 352 9.52 10.69 15.15
C LEU A 352 9.79 12.18 14.93
N GLU A 353 10.11 12.92 15.99
CA GLU A 353 10.46 14.34 15.88
C GLU A 353 11.66 14.57 14.97
N SER A 354 12.74 13.80 15.16
CA SER A 354 13.93 13.86 14.32
C SER A 354 13.59 13.62 12.85
N ALA A 355 12.68 12.69 12.54
CA ALA A 355 12.24 12.44 11.17
C ALA A 355 11.35 13.57 10.62
N LEU A 356 10.49 14.17 11.46
CA LEU A 356 9.64 15.30 11.09
C LEU A 356 10.41 16.62 10.93
N THR A 357 11.58 16.77 11.56
CA THR A 357 12.47 17.93 11.43
C THR A 357 13.68 17.67 10.54
N ALA A 358 13.74 16.52 9.88
CA ALA A 358 14.78 16.20 8.90
C ALA A 358 14.80 17.20 7.73
N HIS A 359 15.81 17.08 6.87
CA HIS A 359 15.96 17.95 5.68
C HIS A 359 14.63 18.04 4.89
N PRO A 360 14.14 19.25 4.54
CA PRO A 360 12.78 19.43 4.01
C PRO A 360 12.46 18.57 2.80
N GLU A 361 13.42 18.37 1.90
CA GLU A 361 13.24 17.53 0.72
C GLU A 361 13.10 16.04 1.08
N SER A 362 14.02 15.50 1.90
CA SER A 362 13.98 14.10 2.34
C SER A 362 12.69 13.78 3.09
N ARG A 363 12.25 14.70 3.98
CA ARG A 363 10.98 14.58 4.68
C ARG A 363 9.78 14.58 3.73
N ARG A 364 9.76 15.51 2.76
CA ARG A 364 8.68 15.58 1.76
C ARG A 364 8.59 14.29 0.96
N LEU A 365 9.72 13.78 0.47
CA LEU A 365 9.76 12.53 -0.30
C LEU A 365 9.32 11.32 0.54
N ALA A 366 9.71 11.25 1.82
CA ALA A 366 9.28 10.20 2.73
C ALA A 366 7.76 10.26 3.03
N GLN A 367 7.22 11.47 3.21
CA GLN A 367 5.77 11.68 3.36
C GLN A 367 5.02 11.29 2.09
N GLU A 368 5.50 11.70 0.91
CA GLU A 368 4.92 11.31 -0.38
C GLU A 368 4.92 9.80 -0.60
N LEU A 369 6.00 9.11 -0.22
CA LEU A 369 6.10 7.66 -0.28
C LEU A 369 5.05 6.99 0.62
N THR A 370 4.90 7.49 1.86
CA THR A 370 3.93 6.94 2.81
C THR A 370 2.49 7.24 2.41
N ALA A 371 2.21 8.47 1.95
CA ALA A 371 0.91 8.86 1.42
C ALA A 371 0.52 8.02 0.21
N ARG A 372 1.49 7.67 -0.66
CA ARG A 372 1.27 6.78 -1.80
C ARG A 372 0.92 5.36 -1.35
N ALA A 373 1.67 4.79 -0.41
CA ALA A 373 1.38 3.45 0.16
C ALA A 373 -0.02 3.36 0.77
N LEU A 374 -0.52 4.47 1.34
CA LEU A 374 -1.82 4.53 1.99
C LEU A 374 -2.93 5.11 1.10
N GLY A 375 -2.64 5.44 -0.16
CA GLY A 375 -3.55 6.19 -1.04
C GLY A 375 -4.88 5.49 -1.33
N ALA A 376 -4.91 4.15 -1.27
CA ALA A 376 -6.13 3.36 -1.43
C ALA A 376 -7.16 3.58 -0.32
N LEU A 377 -6.76 4.14 0.82
CA LEU A 377 -7.68 4.57 1.87
C LEU A 377 -8.49 5.83 1.49
N SER A 378 -8.31 6.38 0.29
CA SER A 378 -9.28 7.34 -0.26
C SER A 378 -10.62 6.66 -0.63
N SER A 379 -10.58 5.37 -0.95
CA SER A 379 -11.74 4.56 -1.29
C SER A 379 -12.50 4.11 -0.03
N ILE A 380 -13.82 4.25 -0.03
CA ILE A 380 -14.67 3.91 1.13
C ILE A 380 -14.59 2.42 1.47
N HIS A 381 -14.83 1.54 0.50
CA HIS A 381 -14.76 0.08 0.71
C HIS A 381 -13.43 -0.41 1.30
N ILE A 382 -12.29 0.12 0.83
CA ILE A 382 -10.96 -0.22 1.38
C ILE A 382 -10.77 0.32 2.81
N ARG A 383 -11.29 1.52 3.10
CA ARG A 383 -11.29 2.05 4.47
C ARG A 383 -12.13 1.20 5.41
N GLU A 384 -13.31 0.79 4.98
CA GLU A 384 -14.19 -0.06 5.78
C GLU A 384 -13.49 -1.40 6.08
N ALA A 385 -12.84 -2.02 5.09
CA ALA A 385 -12.02 -3.23 5.29
C ALA A 385 -10.89 -3.07 6.33
N CYS A 386 -10.48 -1.84 6.67
CA CYS A 386 -9.48 -1.55 7.69
C CYS A 386 -10.04 -1.22 9.08
N VAL A 387 -11.37 -1.19 9.22
CA VAL A 387 -12.06 -0.91 10.49
C VAL A 387 -11.90 -2.12 11.42
N PRO A 388 -11.45 -1.93 12.67
CA PRO A 388 -11.37 -3.02 13.64
C PRO A 388 -12.73 -3.71 13.82
N ASN A 389 -12.76 -5.02 13.67
CA ASN A 389 -13.93 -5.85 13.95
C ASN A 389 -13.51 -6.99 14.88
N ARG A 390 -14.16 -7.08 16.06
CA ARG A 390 -13.77 -8.03 17.11
C ARG A 390 -13.93 -9.49 16.66
N THR A 391 -15.00 -9.79 15.92
CA THR A 391 -15.26 -11.16 15.43
C THR A 391 -14.20 -11.56 14.42
N ASP A 392 -13.87 -10.66 13.49
CA ASP A 392 -12.85 -10.90 12.47
C ASP A 392 -11.45 -11.05 13.09
N SER A 393 -11.08 -10.19 14.06
CA SER A 393 -9.80 -10.33 14.77
C SER A 393 -9.69 -11.65 15.54
N LEU A 394 -10.79 -12.13 16.13
CA LEU A 394 -10.81 -13.44 16.80
C LEU A 394 -10.67 -14.59 15.78
N ALA A 395 -11.43 -14.54 14.68
CA ALA A 395 -11.36 -15.55 13.63
C ALA A 395 -9.95 -15.59 12.98
N LEU A 396 -9.35 -14.43 12.71
CA LEU A 396 -7.98 -14.34 12.19
C LEU A 396 -6.93 -14.82 13.21
N ALA A 397 -7.19 -14.69 14.51
CA ALA A 397 -6.28 -15.19 15.54
C ALA A 397 -6.36 -16.71 15.73
N SER A 398 -7.50 -17.34 15.42
CA SER A 398 -7.72 -18.77 15.66
C SER A 398 -7.61 -19.65 14.42
N PHE A 399 -7.74 -19.10 13.19
CA PHE A 399 -7.86 -19.94 11.99
C PHE A 399 -6.70 -20.91 11.77
N LEU A 400 -5.46 -20.59 12.16
CA LEU A 400 -4.34 -21.54 12.01
C LEU A 400 -4.55 -22.77 12.88
N ALA A 401 -4.94 -22.57 14.14
CA ALA A 401 -5.19 -23.66 15.09
C ALA A 401 -6.43 -24.49 14.70
N GLU A 402 -7.37 -23.88 13.97
CA GLU A 402 -8.58 -24.53 13.47
C GLU A 402 -8.41 -25.14 12.06
N GLY A 403 -7.19 -25.21 11.50
CA GLY A 403 -6.96 -25.75 10.15
C GLY A 403 -7.58 -24.93 9.02
N GLY A 404 -7.90 -23.66 9.30
CA GLY A 404 -8.60 -22.75 8.41
C GLY A 404 -7.78 -22.25 7.22
N THR A 405 -8.45 -21.54 6.33
CA THR A 405 -7.85 -20.98 5.11
C THR A 405 -8.15 -19.48 5.04
N LEU A 406 -7.11 -18.67 4.85
CA LEU A 406 -7.24 -17.25 4.58
C LEU A 406 -6.91 -16.97 3.10
N TYR A 407 -7.89 -16.44 2.38
CA TYR A 407 -7.69 -15.88 1.04
C TYR A 407 -7.46 -14.37 1.15
N VAL A 408 -6.33 -13.91 0.64
CA VAL A 408 -5.98 -12.50 0.46
C VAL A 408 -6.06 -12.22 -1.04
N VAL A 409 -7.13 -11.54 -1.45
CA VAL A 409 -7.46 -11.35 -2.86
C VAL A 409 -7.29 -9.88 -3.24
N GLY A 410 -6.67 -9.64 -4.39
CA GLY A 410 -6.40 -8.28 -4.86
C GLY A 410 -6.21 -8.17 -6.35
N GLU A 411 -6.31 -6.94 -6.86
CA GLU A 411 -6.00 -6.67 -8.26
C GLU A 411 -4.52 -6.95 -8.55
N ALA A 412 -4.23 -7.47 -9.74
CA ALA A 412 -2.86 -7.60 -10.20
C ALA A 412 -2.33 -6.27 -10.74
N ILE A 413 -1.32 -5.71 -10.08
CA ILE A 413 -0.74 -4.40 -10.39
C ILE A 413 0.74 -4.56 -10.73
N GLU A 414 1.10 -4.21 -11.97
CA GLU A 414 2.49 -4.29 -12.45
C GLU A 414 3.36 -3.13 -11.95
N ASP A 415 2.82 -1.89 -11.93
CA ASP A 415 3.54 -0.71 -11.45
C ASP A 415 2.87 -0.08 -10.21
N PRO A 416 3.08 -0.66 -9.02
CA PRO A 416 2.54 -0.10 -7.79
C PRO A 416 3.26 1.18 -7.35
N ARG A 417 4.39 1.57 -7.97
CA ARG A 417 5.10 2.79 -7.58
C ARG A 417 4.35 4.05 -7.96
N THR A 418 3.36 3.96 -8.86
CA THR A 418 2.47 5.08 -9.18
C THR A 418 1.12 4.90 -8.49
N HIS A 419 0.50 3.74 -8.65
CA HIS A 419 -0.83 3.44 -8.10
C HIS A 419 -0.82 2.04 -7.47
N PRO A 420 -0.46 1.92 -6.19
CA PRO A 420 -0.34 0.61 -5.54
C PRO A 420 -1.68 -0.06 -5.22
N GLY A 421 -2.82 0.64 -5.38
CA GLY A 421 -4.12 0.09 -4.99
C GLY A 421 -4.11 -0.44 -3.55
N ALA A 422 -4.81 -1.54 -3.31
CA ALA A 422 -4.82 -2.20 -2.00
C ALA A 422 -3.55 -3.02 -1.68
N MET A 423 -2.60 -3.15 -2.62
CA MET A 423 -1.41 -4.01 -2.49
C MET A 423 -0.63 -3.82 -1.17
N PRO A 424 -0.43 -2.60 -0.64
CA PRO A 424 0.19 -2.36 0.67
C PRO A 424 -0.52 -3.08 1.81
N LEU A 425 -1.85 -3.04 1.84
CA LEU A 425 -2.68 -3.68 2.86
C LEU A 425 -2.62 -5.21 2.74
N LEU A 426 -2.72 -5.72 1.50
CA LEU A 426 -2.65 -7.16 1.21
C LEU A 426 -1.28 -7.73 1.61
N THR A 427 -0.20 -7.02 1.25
CA THR A 427 1.18 -7.37 1.62
C THR A 427 1.35 -7.37 3.14
N ALA A 428 0.81 -6.36 3.82
CA ALA A 428 0.90 -6.24 5.26
C ALA A 428 0.13 -7.35 6.00
N LEU A 429 -1.08 -7.72 5.55
CA LEU A 429 -1.86 -8.81 6.14
C LEU A 429 -1.17 -10.16 5.94
N ALA A 430 -0.78 -10.47 4.70
CA ALA A 430 -0.11 -11.74 4.38
C ALA A 430 1.22 -11.87 5.13
N ALA A 431 2.02 -10.81 5.21
CA ALA A 431 3.24 -10.78 6.03
C ALA A 431 2.94 -10.99 7.52
N SER A 432 1.83 -10.42 8.04
CA SER A 432 1.40 -10.63 9.43
C SER A 432 1.14 -12.09 9.76
N VAL A 433 0.48 -12.79 8.84
CA VAL A 433 0.09 -14.19 9.00
C VAL A 433 1.30 -15.10 8.92
N VAL A 434 2.20 -14.84 7.97
CA VAL A 434 3.49 -15.54 7.88
C VAL A 434 4.28 -15.39 9.17
N GLU A 435 4.39 -14.17 9.69
CA GLU A 435 5.14 -13.91 10.91
C GLU A 435 4.46 -14.54 12.14
N HIS A 436 3.12 -14.54 12.19
CA HIS A 436 2.40 -15.26 13.23
C HIS A 436 2.69 -16.77 13.20
N GLY A 437 2.67 -17.39 12.02
CA GLY A 437 3.03 -18.79 11.82
C GLY A 437 4.47 -19.10 12.24
N ARG A 438 5.44 -18.24 11.88
CA ARG A 438 6.85 -18.38 12.32
C ARG A 438 7.00 -18.33 13.84
N ARG A 439 6.31 -17.40 14.49
CA ARG A 439 6.32 -17.30 15.96
C ARG A 439 5.67 -18.50 16.63
N MET A 440 4.63 -19.09 16.02
CA MET A 440 4.04 -20.33 16.50
C MET A 440 5.03 -21.50 16.36
N ALA A 441 5.70 -21.62 15.21
CA ALA A 441 6.75 -22.63 14.99
C ALA A 441 7.89 -22.51 16.00
N ALA A 442 8.40 -21.29 16.24
CA ALA A 442 9.48 -21.05 17.19
C ALA A 442 9.12 -21.39 18.65
N ARG A 443 7.83 -21.44 19.00
CA ARG A 443 7.35 -21.83 20.33
C ARG A 443 6.92 -23.30 20.43
N SER A 444 6.87 -24.03 19.32
CA SER A 444 6.55 -25.46 19.36
C SER A 444 7.75 -26.26 19.87
N SER A 445 7.48 -27.44 20.43
CA SER A 445 8.52 -28.33 20.98
C SER A 445 9.59 -28.69 19.94
N ASP A 446 9.16 -28.82 18.69
CA ASP A 446 9.98 -29.33 17.59
C ASP A 446 10.56 -28.17 16.75
N GLY A 447 10.30 -26.91 17.12
CA GLY A 447 10.72 -25.71 16.39
C GLY A 447 10.05 -25.54 15.02
N ARG A 448 9.03 -26.35 14.75
CA ARG A 448 8.30 -26.45 13.48
C ARG A 448 6.80 -26.37 13.71
N LEU A 449 6.08 -25.71 12.81
CA LEU A 449 4.63 -25.70 12.82
C LEU A 449 4.07 -27.05 12.35
N ASP A 450 3.22 -27.65 13.17
CA ASP A 450 2.52 -28.91 12.88
C ASP A 450 1.06 -28.85 13.38
N PRO A 451 0.04 -28.96 12.51
CA PRO A 451 0.14 -29.13 11.06
C PRO A 451 0.76 -27.90 10.36
N PRO A 452 1.42 -28.07 9.19
CA PRO A 452 2.12 -26.98 8.52
C PRO A 452 1.16 -25.93 7.96
N LEU A 453 1.59 -24.65 7.98
CA LEU A 453 0.92 -23.55 7.29
C LEU A 453 1.38 -23.51 5.83
N THR A 454 0.56 -24.00 4.92
CA THR A 454 0.87 -23.96 3.49
C THR A 454 0.66 -22.55 2.94
N LEU A 455 1.68 -22.00 2.28
CA LEU A 455 1.64 -20.69 1.64
C LEU A 455 1.50 -20.88 0.13
N VAL A 456 0.32 -20.57 -0.41
CA VAL A 456 0.05 -20.57 -1.86
C VAL A 456 0.01 -19.12 -2.33
N LEU A 457 1.12 -18.67 -2.89
CA LEU A 457 1.35 -17.27 -3.22
C LEU A 457 1.21 -17.05 -4.73
N ASP A 458 -0.03 -17.00 -5.20
CA ASP A 458 -0.39 -16.83 -6.60
C ASP A 458 -0.34 -15.36 -7.05
N ASP A 459 0.34 -15.10 -8.17
CA ASP A 459 0.64 -13.76 -8.70
C ASP A 459 1.26 -12.82 -7.65
N VAL A 460 2.05 -13.38 -6.72
CA VAL A 460 2.48 -12.67 -5.51
C VAL A 460 3.23 -11.37 -5.77
N ALA A 461 4.00 -11.31 -6.86
CA ALA A 461 4.74 -10.11 -7.28
C ALA A 461 3.83 -8.95 -7.73
N ALA A 462 2.61 -9.26 -8.20
CA ALA A 462 1.62 -8.30 -8.68
C ALA A 462 0.45 -8.12 -7.71
N VAL A 463 0.33 -8.90 -6.65
CA VAL A 463 -0.78 -8.79 -5.66
C VAL A 463 -0.31 -8.38 -4.28
N ALA A 464 0.75 -9.01 -3.75
CA ALA A 464 1.22 -8.79 -2.40
C ALA A 464 2.71 -9.17 -2.27
N PRO A 465 3.65 -8.32 -2.73
CA PRO A 465 5.08 -8.64 -2.73
C PRO A 465 5.64 -8.70 -1.29
N LEU A 466 5.62 -9.90 -0.71
CA LEU A 466 6.10 -10.19 0.63
C LEU A 466 7.61 -9.93 0.78
N PRO A 467 8.05 -9.07 1.73
CA PRO A 467 9.48 -8.91 2.04
C PRO A 467 10.19 -10.22 2.39
N GLN A 468 9.48 -11.13 3.08
CA GLN A 468 10.02 -12.38 3.60
C GLN A 468 10.11 -13.51 2.55
N LEU A 469 9.64 -13.29 1.31
CA LEU A 469 9.56 -14.35 0.29
C LEU A 469 10.89 -15.10 0.06
N PRO A 470 12.06 -14.43 -0.04
CA PRO A 470 13.32 -15.14 -0.24
C PRO A 470 13.66 -16.12 0.88
N ASP A 471 13.38 -15.75 2.13
CA ASP A 471 13.63 -16.59 3.30
C ASP A 471 12.62 -17.73 3.40
N LEU A 472 11.36 -17.49 3.02
CA LEU A 472 10.33 -18.52 2.91
C LEU A 472 10.70 -19.58 1.87
N LEU A 473 11.15 -19.15 0.69
CA LEU A 473 11.61 -20.06 -0.36
C LEU A 473 12.88 -20.83 0.04
N ALA A 474 13.74 -20.26 0.88
CA ALA A 474 14.95 -20.93 1.36
C ALA A 474 14.66 -21.93 2.49
N THR A 475 13.98 -21.47 3.54
CA THR A 475 13.89 -22.16 4.85
C THR A 475 12.46 -22.34 5.36
N GLY A 476 11.43 -21.88 4.65
CA GLY A 476 10.04 -21.97 5.12
C GLY A 476 9.61 -23.40 5.43
N HIS A 477 9.97 -24.34 4.54
CA HIS A 477 9.62 -25.75 4.71
C HIS A 477 10.13 -26.37 6.02
N THR A 478 11.36 -26.04 6.45
CA THR A 478 11.93 -26.61 7.69
C THR A 478 11.20 -26.13 8.94
N HIS A 479 10.55 -24.97 8.87
CA HIS A 479 9.77 -24.41 9.97
C HIS A 479 8.27 -24.74 9.88
N GLY A 480 7.84 -25.54 8.90
CA GLY A 480 6.43 -25.88 8.72
C GLY A 480 5.64 -24.80 7.97
N LEU A 481 6.32 -24.01 7.14
CA LEU A 481 5.73 -23.04 6.21
C LEU A 481 6.08 -23.39 4.75
N PRO A 482 5.65 -24.55 4.22
CA PRO A 482 5.89 -24.90 2.82
C PRO A 482 5.29 -23.83 1.90
N THR A 483 6.11 -23.32 0.98
CA THR A 483 5.76 -22.17 0.15
C THR A 483 5.79 -22.53 -1.32
N LEU A 484 4.68 -22.30 -2.01
CA LEU A 484 4.56 -22.31 -3.46
C LEU A 484 4.37 -20.88 -3.95
N ALA A 485 5.38 -20.33 -4.62
CA ALA A 485 5.31 -19.00 -5.23
C ALA A 485 5.01 -19.12 -6.73
N LEU A 486 3.91 -18.53 -7.19
CA LEU A 486 3.53 -18.54 -8.60
C LEU A 486 3.63 -17.10 -9.13
N MET A 487 4.41 -16.90 -10.19
CA MET A 487 4.70 -15.58 -10.74
C MET A 487 4.63 -15.59 -12.27
N ARG A 488 4.52 -14.42 -12.89
CA ARG A 488 4.36 -14.33 -14.36
C ARG A 488 5.67 -14.63 -15.08
N SER A 489 6.79 -14.12 -14.57
CA SER A 489 8.12 -14.33 -15.14
C SER A 489 9.22 -14.18 -14.09
N GLU A 490 10.43 -14.65 -14.44
CA GLU A 490 11.61 -14.48 -13.60
C GLU A 490 12.06 -13.01 -13.54
N GLU A 491 11.88 -12.22 -14.60
CA GLU A 491 12.16 -10.78 -14.62
C GLU A 491 11.33 -10.05 -13.57
N GLN A 492 10.06 -10.40 -13.44
CA GLN A 492 9.16 -9.85 -12.44
C GLN A 492 9.67 -10.17 -11.02
N ALA A 493 10.06 -11.43 -10.79
CA ALA A 493 10.64 -11.86 -9.52
C ALA A 493 11.95 -11.12 -9.20
N ARG A 494 12.85 -10.97 -10.17
CA ARG A 494 14.13 -10.24 -10.00
C ARG A 494 13.94 -8.76 -9.73
N SER A 495 12.95 -8.14 -10.37
CA SER A 495 12.58 -6.74 -10.14
C SER A 495 12.12 -6.51 -8.70
N ARG A 496 11.32 -7.43 -8.15
CA ARG A 496 10.81 -7.35 -6.78
C ARG A 496 11.82 -7.78 -5.71
N TRP A 497 12.51 -8.89 -5.95
CA TRP A 497 13.47 -9.50 -5.03
C TRP A 497 14.81 -9.73 -5.75
N PRO A 498 15.70 -8.72 -5.80
CA PRO A 498 16.99 -8.85 -6.48
C PRO A 498 17.84 -10.04 -5.98
N VAL A 499 17.68 -10.43 -4.72
CA VAL A 499 18.40 -11.57 -4.11
C VAL A 499 18.00 -12.92 -4.73
N LEU A 500 16.77 -13.07 -5.23
CA LEU A 500 16.33 -14.30 -5.89
C LEU A 500 17.04 -14.51 -7.23
N GLY A 501 17.27 -13.44 -8.00
CA GLY A 501 17.95 -13.51 -9.29
C GLY A 501 19.42 -13.94 -9.23
N ASN A 502 20.08 -13.70 -8.10
CA ASN A 502 21.48 -14.09 -7.92
C ASN A 502 21.65 -15.59 -7.64
N ARG A 503 20.59 -16.31 -7.23
CA ARG A 503 20.64 -17.75 -6.99
C ARG A 503 20.36 -18.57 -8.25
N SER A 504 19.51 -18.09 -9.16
CA SER A 504 19.24 -18.75 -10.45
C SER A 504 20.49 -18.85 -11.34
N ALA A 505 21.41 -17.89 -11.22
CA ALA A 505 22.66 -17.88 -11.99
C ALA A 505 23.68 -18.95 -11.54
N GLY A 506 23.48 -19.59 -10.39
CA GLY A 506 24.34 -20.64 -9.83
C GLY A 506 23.78 -22.05 -9.92
N ALA A 507 22.54 -22.23 -10.39
CA ALA A 507 21.94 -23.55 -10.59
C ALA A 507 22.27 -24.07 -12.00
N GLU A 508 23.30 -24.92 -12.06
CA GLU A 508 23.56 -25.96 -13.07
C GLU A 508 22.92 -25.76 -14.48
N ARG A 509 23.72 -25.24 -15.42
CA ARG A 509 23.63 -25.76 -16.80
C ARG A 509 24.10 -27.21 -16.76
N VAL A 510 23.17 -28.15 -16.56
CA VAL A 510 23.43 -29.56 -16.85
C VAL A 510 23.70 -29.64 -18.34
N GLY A 511 24.96 -29.89 -18.69
CA GLY A 511 25.44 -29.97 -20.04
C GLY A 511 24.75 -31.09 -20.82
N THR A 512 24.15 -30.75 -21.94
CA THR A 512 23.93 -31.68 -23.04
C THR A 512 25.29 -32.11 -23.57
N THR A 513 25.80 -33.22 -23.03
CA THR A 513 26.88 -33.96 -23.68
C THR A 513 26.23 -34.79 -24.78
N GLU A 514 26.18 -34.23 -25.99
CA GLU A 514 25.92 -35.02 -27.19
C GLU A 514 27.06 -36.02 -27.36
N ARG A 515 26.77 -37.31 -27.11
CA ARG A 515 27.45 -38.39 -27.80
C ARG A 515 26.56 -38.81 -28.96
N HIS A 516 27.10 -38.71 -30.16
CA HIS A 516 26.61 -39.43 -31.33
C HIS A 516 27.72 -40.38 -31.84
N PRO A 517 27.32 -41.42 -32.60
CA PRO A 517 27.67 -42.83 -32.35
C PRO A 517 29.10 -43.25 -32.66
#